data_AF-G2QCV0-F1
#
_entry.id   AF-G2QCV0-F1
#
_cell.length_a   1.000
_cell.length_b   1.000
_cell.length_c   1.000
_cell.angle_alpha   90.00
_cell.angle_beta   90.00
_cell.angle_gamma   90.00
#
_symmetry.space_group_name_H-M   'P 1'
#
loop_
_entity.id
_entity.type
_entity.pdbx_description
1 polymer ?
#
loop_
_entity_poly.entity_id
_entity_poly.type
_entity_poly.pdbx_seq_one_letter_code
_entity_poly.pdbx_strand_id
1 'polypeptide(L)'
;MLVGDPNNREESKVPPGLCFRCEANKQQNPFGGAPCTGADTKSFPKSTCGGGWRVTVTFPSCWDGQNVDTPDHKSHVAYPASGTFESGGPCPASHPVKIPQVMYEIMYDTTPFNNKNEWPADGSQPFYWSHGDNTGYGIHGDYVFGWKGDALQRAMDNKCAGDRCAPLQRQSDADAIACTKPQSAKEAIGDDWLPTIPGQQ
;
A
#
# COMPACT_ATOMS: atom_id res chain seq x y z
N MET A 1 1.43 -13.83 -3.81
CA MET A 1 0.58 -13.44 -2.66
C MET A 1 -0.20 -12.20 -3.02
N LEU A 2 -1.52 -12.22 -2.81
CA LEU A 2 -2.39 -11.06 -3.06
C LEU A 2 -3.03 -10.60 -1.75
N VAL A 3 -3.31 -9.30 -1.62
CA VAL A 3 -4.09 -8.74 -0.51
C VAL A 3 -5.09 -7.72 -1.05
N GLY A 4 -6.29 -7.66 -0.46
CA GLY A 4 -7.37 -6.78 -0.93
C GLY A 4 -8.10 -7.32 -2.16
N ASP A 5 -8.99 -6.49 -2.70
CA ASP A 5 -9.79 -6.80 -3.88
C ASP A 5 -10.16 -5.48 -4.60
N PRO A 6 -9.70 -5.26 -5.85
CA PRO A 6 -9.99 -4.02 -6.60
C PRO A 6 -11.49 -3.76 -6.84
N ASN A 7 -12.31 -4.81 -6.76
CA ASN A 7 -13.76 -4.71 -6.96
C ASN A 7 -14.53 -4.46 -5.65
N ASN A 8 -13.86 -4.50 -4.50
CA ASN A 8 -14.52 -4.29 -3.22
C ASN A 8 -15.01 -2.84 -3.06
N ARG A 9 -16.24 -2.69 -2.58
CA ARG A 9 -16.86 -1.40 -2.21
C ARG A 9 -17.45 -1.42 -0.81
N GLU A 10 -17.12 -2.44 -0.02
CA GLU A 10 -17.62 -2.62 1.34
C GLU A 10 -16.47 -2.50 2.35
N GLU A 11 -16.61 -1.58 3.31
CA GLU A 11 -15.59 -1.35 4.34
C GLU A 11 -15.28 -2.60 5.19
N SER A 12 -16.31 -3.38 5.48
CA SER A 12 -16.23 -4.61 6.28
C SER A 12 -15.35 -5.69 5.63
N LYS A 13 -15.17 -5.63 4.30
CA LYS A 13 -14.36 -6.57 3.53
C LYS A 13 -12.92 -6.10 3.33
N VAL A 14 -12.58 -4.87 3.71
CA VAL A 14 -11.20 -4.37 3.62
C VAL A 14 -10.33 -5.09 4.66
N PRO A 15 -9.28 -5.81 4.24
CA PRO A 15 -8.35 -6.49 5.15
C PRO A 15 -7.71 -5.52 6.15
N PRO A 16 -7.36 -5.98 7.36
CA PRO A 16 -6.83 -5.11 8.42
C PRO A 16 -5.49 -4.44 8.07
N GLY A 17 -4.72 -5.00 7.13
CA GLY A 17 -3.45 -4.46 6.67
C GLY A 17 -3.54 -3.37 5.61
N LEU A 18 -4.75 -2.96 5.20
CA LEU A 18 -4.97 -1.95 4.17
C LEU A 18 -5.59 -0.70 4.78
N CYS A 19 -4.91 0.44 4.65
CA CYS A 19 -5.37 1.68 5.24
C CYS A 19 -4.78 2.93 4.59
N PHE A 20 -5.47 4.04 4.83
CA PHE A 20 -5.04 5.40 4.53
C PHE A 20 -4.72 6.15 5.83
N ARG A 21 -3.64 6.93 5.80
CA ARG A 21 -3.38 8.00 6.76
C ARG A 21 -3.43 9.35 6.04
N CYS A 22 -4.21 10.26 6.61
CA CYS A 22 -4.19 11.67 6.24
C CYS A 22 -3.06 12.36 6.98
N GLU A 23 -1.96 12.65 6.29
CA GLU A 23 -0.77 13.20 6.95
C GLU A 23 -0.97 14.69 7.29
N ALA A 24 -0.53 15.08 8.48
CA ALA A 24 -0.68 16.46 8.97
C ALA A 24 0.12 17.46 8.13
N ASN A 25 1.32 17.07 7.67
CA ASN A 25 2.20 17.83 6.79
C ASN A 25 3.20 16.89 6.11
N LYS A 26 3.96 17.41 5.14
CA LYS A 26 4.97 16.64 4.38
C LYS A 26 6.13 16.12 5.26
N GLN A 27 6.32 16.69 6.45
CA GLN A 27 7.30 16.25 7.44
C GLN A 27 6.77 15.13 8.34
N GLN A 28 5.50 14.70 8.17
CA GLN A 28 4.84 13.70 9.00
C GLN A 28 4.94 14.01 10.49
N ASN A 29 4.74 15.29 10.86
CA ASN A 29 4.83 15.77 12.23
C ASN A 29 3.48 16.34 12.71
N PRO A 30 2.85 15.80 13.78
CA PRO A 30 3.31 14.69 14.60
C PRO A 30 3.34 13.36 13.83
N PHE A 31 4.26 12.47 14.22
CA PHE A 31 4.32 11.13 13.68
C PHE A 31 3.05 10.36 14.07
N GLY A 32 2.31 9.85 13.08
CA GLY A 32 1.00 9.22 13.30
C GLY A 32 1.05 7.83 13.95
N GLY A 33 2.23 7.26 14.21
CA GLY A 33 2.40 5.92 14.80
C GLY A 33 2.42 4.77 13.78
N ALA A 34 2.21 3.55 14.27
CA ALA A 34 2.20 2.34 13.45
C ALA A 34 1.10 2.38 12.37
N PRO A 35 1.35 1.88 11.15
CA PRO A 35 0.33 1.84 10.11
C PRO A 35 -0.91 1.02 10.51
N CYS A 36 -2.05 1.44 9.97
CA CYS A 36 -3.38 0.87 10.19
C CYS A 36 -3.81 0.88 11.66
N THR A 37 -3.40 1.93 12.38
CA THR A 37 -3.79 2.17 13.78
C THR A 37 -4.21 3.63 13.99
N GLY A 38 -4.84 3.90 15.13
CA GLY A 38 -5.20 5.27 15.54
C GLY A 38 -6.21 5.91 14.59
N ALA A 39 -5.79 7.00 13.94
CA ALA A 39 -6.64 7.79 13.04
C ALA A 39 -6.66 7.26 11.58
N ASP A 40 -6.07 6.09 11.33
CA ASP A 40 -6.09 5.48 10.00
C ASP A 40 -7.48 5.02 9.62
N THR A 41 -7.77 5.11 8.34
CA THR A 41 -9.10 4.82 7.77
C THR A 41 -8.97 3.78 6.66
N LYS A 42 -10.06 3.06 6.39
CA LYS A 42 -10.12 2.08 5.29
C LYS A 42 -10.61 2.70 3.97
N SER A 43 -11.21 3.88 4.04
CA SER A 43 -11.69 4.67 2.90
C SER A 43 -10.76 5.83 2.61
N PHE A 44 -10.95 6.49 1.47
CA PHE A 44 -10.30 7.76 1.20
C PHE A 44 -10.55 8.76 2.34
N PRO A 45 -9.51 9.51 2.78
CA PRO A 45 -9.69 10.61 3.71
C PRO A 45 -10.74 11.61 3.21
N LYS A 46 -11.73 11.90 4.06
CA LYS A 46 -12.86 12.81 3.74
C LYS A 46 -12.51 14.29 3.90
N SER A 47 -11.26 14.60 4.22
CA SER A 47 -10.74 15.95 4.42
C SER A 47 -9.44 16.11 3.67
N THR A 48 -9.12 17.37 3.37
CA THR A 48 -7.81 17.77 2.85
C THR A 48 -6.71 17.35 3.83
N CYS A 49 -5.58 16.88 3.31
CA CYS A 49 -4.45 16.40 4.10
C CYS A 49 -3.25 17.30 3.85
N GLY A 50 -2.65 17.86 4.91
CA GLY A 50 -1.55 18.81 4.77
C GLY A 50 -0.27 18.18 4.21
N GLY A 51 -0.09 16.88 4.38
CA GLY A 51 1.04 16.10 3.84
C GLY A 51 0.69 15.16 2.71
N GLY A 52 -0.56 15.18 2.24
CA GLY A 52 -1.07 14.16 1.33
C GLY A 52 -1.52 12.89 2.05
N TRP A 53 -1.59 11.80 1.30
CA TRP A 53 -1.97 10.50 1.83
C TRP A 53 -0.79 9.57 1.93
N ARG A 54 -0.76 8.80 3.01
CA ARG A 54 -0.01 7.56 3.06
C ARG A 54 -0.96 6.39 2.94
N VAL A 55 -0.78 5.58 1.91
CA VAL A 55 -1.50 4.31 1.74
C VAL A 55 -0.56 3.20 2.16
N THR A 56 -1.01 2.36 3.10
CA THR A 56 -0.25 1.19 3.53
C THR A 56 -0.94 -0.08 3.06
N VAL A 57 -0.13 -0.98 2.50
CA VAL A 57 -0.52 -2.33 2.12
C VAL A 57 0.39 -3.30 2.85
N THR A 58 -0.07 -3.84 3.97
CA THR A 58 0.64 -4.87 4.72
C THR A 58 0.11 -6.24 4.33
N PHE A 59 1.00 -7.13 3.93
CA PHE A 59 0.66 -8.50 3.57
C PHE A 59 0.60 -9.40 4.81
N PRO A 60 -0.18 -10.49 4.76
CA PRO A 60 -0.09 -11.60 5.71
C PRO A 60 1.35 -12.08 5.96
N SER A 61 1.68 -12.41 7.20
CA SER A 61 3.04 -12.80 7.64
C SER A 61 3.10 -14.18 8.29
N CYS A 62 2.03 -14.97 8.16
CA CYS A 62 1.95 -16.34 8.66
C CYS A 62 1.61 -17.28 7.51
N TRP A 63 2.39 -18.32 7.32
CA TRP A 63 2.27 -19.32 6.25
C TRP A 63 1.74 -20.64 6.79
N ASP A 64 0.94 -21.34 6.00
CA ASP A 64 0.34 -22.64 6.33
C ASP A 64 1.36 -23.78 6.53
N GLY A 65 2.62 -23.58 6.10
CA GLY A 65 3.68 -24.58 6.20
C GLY A 65 3.64 -25.64 5.10
N GLN A 66 2.71 -25.54 4.15
CA GLN A 66 2.45 -26.55 3.14
C GLN A 66 2.46 -25.98 1.72
N ASN A 67 1.71 -24.91 1.46
CA ASN A 67 1.43 -24.44 0.11
C ASN A 67 2.24 -23.19 -0.22
N VAL A 68 3.16 -23.28 -1.17
CA VAL A 68 3.90 -22.09 -1.65
C VAL A 68 3.00 -21.07 -2.35
N ASP A 69 1.87 -21.54 -2.89
CA ASP A 69 0.79 -20.75 -3.46
C ASP A 69 -0.50 -21.59 -3.47
N THR A 70 -1.65 -20.93 -3.44
CA THR A 70 -2.98 -21.55 -3.52
C THR A 70 -3.71 -21.04 -4.77
N PRO A 71 -4.74 -21.74 -5.28
CA PRO A 71 -5.45 -21.29 -6.49
C PRO A 71 -6.06 -19.87 -6.40
N ASP A 72 -6.36 -19.41 -5.19
CA ASP A 72 -6.84 -18.04 -4.92
C ASP A 72 -5.71 -17.04 -4.63
N HIS A 73 -4.45 -17.50 -4.62
CA HIS A 73 -3.23 -16.76 -4.29
C HIS A 73 -3.22 -16.08 -2.91
N LYS A 74 -4.12 -16.48 -2.01
CA LYS A 74 -4.43 -15.81 -0.74
C LYS A 74 -4.46 -16.76 0.45
N SER A 75 -5.12 -17.92 0.33
CA SER A 75 -5.43 -18.81 1.47
C SER A 75 -4.23 -19.55 2.07
N HIS A 76 -3.07 -19.58 1.41
CA HIS A 76 -1.83 -20.14 1.98
C HIS A 76 -1.18 -19.26 3.04
N VAL A 77 -1.65 -18.02 3.22
CA VAL A 77 -1.16 -17.08 4.23
C VAL A 77 -2.26 -16.43 5.05
N ALA A 78 -1.93 -16.07 6.29
CA ALA A 78 -2.83 -15.38 7.21
C ALA A 78 -2.13 -14.24 7.97
N TYR A 79 -2.92 -13.31 8.47
CA TYR A 79 -2.43 -12.30 9.41
C TYR A 79 -2.16 -12.93 10.79
N PRO A 80 -1.26 -12.32 11.60
CA PRO A 80 -1.12 -12.68 13.00
C PRO A 80 -2.47 -12.66 13.74
N ALA A 81 -2.63 -13.55 14.71
CA ALA A 81 -3.88 -13.70 15.47
C ALA A 81 -4.18 -12.50 16.39
N SER A 82 -3.16 -11.71 16.72
CA SER A 82 -3.29 -10.53 17.56
C SER A 82 -2.11 -9.56 17.36
N GLY A 83 -2.23 -8.36 17.94
CA GLY A 83 -1.19 -7.33 17.90
C GLY A 83 -1.34 -6.37 16.71
N THR A 84 -0.26 -5.66 16.42
CA THR A 84 -0.15 -4.77 15.25
C THR A 84 0.87 -5.34 14.27
N PHE A 85 0.94 -4.76 13.08
CA PHE A 85 1.95 -5.10 12.06
C PHE A 85 3.39 -4.79 12.50
N GLU A 86 3.58 -4.08 13.62
CA GLU A 86 4.87 -3.77 14.22
C GLU A 86 5.17 -4.63 15.46
N SER A 87 4.15 -5.20 16.12
CA SER A 87 4.34 -5.95 17.36
C SER A 87 4.78 -7.39 17.13
N GLY A 88 4.74 -7.88 15.88
CA GLY A 88 5.15 -9.23 15.52
C GLY A 88 4.35 -10.32 16.23
N GLY A 89 3.02 -10.17 16.30
CA GLY A 89 2.12 -11.09 16.98
C GLY A 89 2.22 -12.58 16.57
N PRO A 90 1.60 -13.48 17.34
CA PRO A 90 1.68 -14.91 17.08
C PRO A 90 0.88 -15.30 15.84
N CYS A 91 1.39 -16.28 15.11
CA CYS A 91 0.65 -16.84 14.00
C CYS A 91 -0.50 -17.75 14.48
N PRO A 92 -1.64 -17.78 13.76
CA PRO A 92 -2.72 -18.69 14.08
C PRO A 92 -2.30 -20.14 13.88
N ALA A 93 -2.95 -21.08 14.57
CA ALA A 93 -2.61 -22.50 14.47
C ALA A 93 -2.78 -23.07 13.04
N SER A 94 -3.65 -22.47 12.22
CA SER A 94 -3.80 -22.82 10.80
C SER A 94 -2.62 -22.40 9.92
N HIS A 95 -1.83 -21.41 10.37
CA HIS A 95 -0.69 -20.87 9.63
C HIS A 95 0.55 -20.75 10.53
N PRO A 96 1.09 -21.86 11.04
CA PRO A 96 2.02 -21.81 12.18
C PRO A 96 3.41 -21.25 11.85
N VAL A 97 3.75 -21.08 10.56
CA VAL A 97 5.10 -20.67 10.15
C VAL A 97 5.16 -19.16 9.95
N LYS A 98 5.95 -18.46 10.77
CA LYS A 98 6.18 -17.03 10.59
C LYS A 98 7.09 -16.79 9.38
N ILE A 99 6.70 -15.88 8.50
CA ILE A 99 7.46 -15.47 7.33
C ILE A 99 7.77 -13.97 7.38
N PRO A 100 8.72 -13.46 6.57
CA PRO A 100 9.00 -12.04 6.48
C PRO A 100 7.75 -11.25 6.11
N GLN A 101 7.47 -10.17 6.82
CA GLN A 101 6.38 -9.27 6.51
C GLN A 101 6.75 -8.40 5.32
N VAL A 102 5.92 -8.39 4.30
CA VAL A 102 6.00 -7.45 3.18
C VAL A 102 5.02 -6.31 3.46
N MET A 103 5.49 -5.07 3.30
CA MET A 103 4.68 -3.87 3.41
C MET A 103 5.03 -2.94 2.25
N TYR A 104 4.01 -2.41 1.59
CA TYR A 104 4.16 -1.27 0.70
C TYR A 104 3.68 -0.01 1.42
N GLU A 105 4.52 1.01 1.42
CA GLU A 105 4.18 2.36 1.86
C GLU A 105 4.19 3.26 0.63
N ILE A 106 3.02 3.81 0.29
CA ILE A 106 2.85 4.65 -0.89
C ILE A 106 2.40 6.04 -0.46
N MET A 107 3.17 7.05 -0.86
CA MET A 107 2.87 8.45 -0.60
C MET A 107 2.21 9.06 -1.84
N TYR A 108 0.96 9.53 -1.69
CA TYR A 108 0.26 10.30 -2.71
C TYR A 108 0.26 11.77 -2.30
N ASP A 109 0.90 12.64 -3.09
CA ASP A 109 0.84 14.08 -2.87
C ASP A 109 -0.51 14.63 -3.33
N THR A 110 -1.50 14.59 -2.43
CA THR A 110 -2.83 15.18 -2.66
C THR A 110 -2.90 16.66 -2.27
N THR A 111 -1.79 17.27 -1.83
CA THR A 111 -1.75 18.67 -1.40
C THR A 111 -2.14 19.68 -2.49
N PRO A 112 -1.89 19.46 -3.79
CA PRO A 112 -2.39 20.34 -4.85
C PRO A 112 -3.92 20.42 -4.90
N PHE A 113 -4.64 19.41 -4.38
CA PHE A 113 -6.10 19.33 -4.37
C PHE A 113 -6.71 19.78 -3.04
N ASN A 114 -5.96 20.51 -2.19
CA ASN A 114 -6.44 20.97 -0.89
C ASN A 114 -7.36 22.20 -0.96
N ASN A 115 -7.59 22.78 -2.14
CA ASN A 115 -8.60 23.83 -2.29
C ASN A 115 -10.01 23.21 -2.21
N LYS A 116 -10.62 23.27 -1.03
CA LYS A 116 -11.93 22.66 -0.77
C LYS A 116 -13.06 23.25 -1.63
N ASN A 117 -12.89 24.43 -2.21
CA ASN A 117 -13.86 25.01 -3.15
C ASN A 117 -13.90 24.29 -4.50
N GLU A 118 -12.87 23.49 -4.82
CA GLU A 118 -12.81 22.64 -6.02
C GLU A 118 -13.40 21.24 -5.78
N TRP A 119 -13.76 20.92 -4.53
CA TRP A 119 -14.37 19.63 -4.20
C TRP A 119 -15.87 19.63 -4.57
N PRO A 120 -16.46 18.45 -4.78
CA PRO A 120 -17.90 18.31 -5.00
C PRO A 120 -18.76 19.03 -3.96
N ALA A 121 -19.79 19.74 -4.44
CA ALA A 121 -20.70 20.52 -3.58
C ALA A 121 -21.53 19.67 -2.60
N ASP A 122 -21.64 18.35 -2.85
CA ASP A 122 -22.30 17.40 -1.96
C ASP A 122 -21.45 17.01 -0.73
N GLY A 123 -20.21 17.51 -0.65
CA GLY A 123 -19.28 17.25 0.45
C GLY A 123 -18.50 15.95 0.32
N SER A 124 -18.61 15.24 -0.81
CA SER A 124 -17.76 14.09 -1.11
C SER A 124 -16.33 14.51 -1.46
N GLN A 125 -15.41 13.55 -1.39
CA GLN A 125 -14.01 13.73 -1.78
C GLN A 125 -13.86 13.49 -3.31
N PRO A 126 -12.93 14.17 -4.02
CA PRO A 126 -12.88 14.15 -5.49
C PRO A 126 -12.11 12.97 -6.12
N PHE A 127 -11.46 12.14 -5.31
CA PHE A 127 -10.49 11.14 -5.75
C PHE A 127 -11.12 9.79 -6.11
N TYR A 128 -10.51 9.16 -7.12
CA TYR A 128 -10.85 7.83 -7.59
C TYR A 128 -9.57 7.01 -7.75
N TRP A 129 -9.62 5.72 -7.46
CA TRP A 129 -8.65 4.79 -8.02
C TRP A 129 -8.87 4.65 -9.52
N SER A 130 -7.81 4.31 -10.26
CA SER A 130 -7.85 4.18 -11.73
C SER A 130 -8.86 3.15 -12.23
N HIS A 131 -9.25 2.17 -11.39
CA HIS A 131 -10.32 1.20 -11.67
C HIS A 131 -11.72 1.68 -11.24
N GLY A 132 -11.92 2.99 -11.10
CA GLY A 132 -13.23 3.61 -10.85
C GLY A 132 -13.76 3.49 -9.43
N ASP A 133 -12.93 3.16 -8.44
CA ASP A 133 -13.34 3.17 -7.04
C ASP A 133 -13.24 4.56 -6.43
N ASN A 134 -14.36 5.14 -5.97
CA ASN A 134 -14.42 6.40 -5.21
C ASN A 134 -14.62 6.22 -3.70
N THR A 135 -14.62 4.98 -3.22
CA THR A 135 -14.76 4.65 -1.80
C THR A 135 -13.40 4.49 -1.11
N GLY A 136 -12.41 3.99 -1.85
CA GLY A 136 -11.09 3.63 -1.35
C GLY A 136 -11.02 2.18 -0.86
N TYR A 137 -12.13 1.45 -0.83
CA TYR A 137 -12.19 0.07 -0.33
C TYR A 137 -11.61 -0.97 -1.29
N GLY A 138 -11.33 -0.56 -2.53
CA GLY A 138 -10.68 -1.36 -3.56
C GLY A 138 -9.15 -1.36 -3.50
N ILE A 139 -8.53 -0.85 -2.42
CA ILE A 139 -7.08 -1.02 -2.23
C ILE A 139 -6.74 -2.51 -2.32
N HIS A 140 -5.71 -2.81 -3.09
CA HIS A 140 -5.13 -4.14 -3.16
C HIS A 140 -3.62 -4.01 -3.38
N GLY A 141 -2.93 -5.14 -3.22
CA GLY A 141 -1.53 -5.24 -3.57
C GLY A 141 -1.15 -6.65 -3.94
N ASP A 142 -0.24 -6.72 -4.90
CA ASP A 142 0.27 -7.97 -5.43
C ASP A 142 1.75 -8.05 -5.10
N TYR A 143 2.15 -9.14 -4.46
CA TYR A 143 3.55 -9.45 -4.23
C TYR A 143 3.96 -10.63 -5.09
N VAL A 144 4.92 -10.37 -5.96
CA VAL A 144 5.64 -11.34 -6.78
C VAL A 144 7.09 -11.35 -6.32
N PHE A 145 7.60 -12.52 -5.97
CA PHE A 145 8.96 -12.66 -5.49
C PHE A 145 9.98 -12.38 -6.62
N GLY A 146 10.73 -11.29 -6.49
CA GLY A 146 11.70 -10.84 -7.49
C GLY A 146 13.16 -10.80 -7.03
N TRP A 147 13.47 -11.29 -5.83
CA TRP A 147 14.84 -11.27 -5.32
C TRP A 147 15.73 -12.25 -6.08
N LYS A 148 16.91 -11.77 -6.51
CA LYS A 148 17.86 -12.59 -7.26
C LYS A 148 18.61 -13.54 -6.35
N GLY A 149 18.49 -14.85 -6.59
CA GLY A 149 19.22 -15.88 -5.86
C GLY A 149 18.94 -15.83 -4.36
N ASP A 150 20.00 -15.78 -3.55
CA ASP A 150 19.93 -15.78 -2.08
C ASP A 150 19.86 -14.36 -1.46
N ALA A 151 19.64 -13.32 -2.27
CA ALA A 151 19.75 -11.94 -1.80
C ALA A 151 18.84 -11.64 -0.61
N LEU A 152 17.56 -12.07 -0.63
CA LEU A 152 16.67 -11.87 0.51
C LEU A 152 17.18 -12.62 1.75
N GLN A 153 17.66 -13.86 1.60
CA GLN A 153 18.20 -14.65 2.71
C GLN A 153 19.39 -13.95 3.36
N ARG A 154 20.35 -13.48 2.55
CA ARG A 154 21.51 -12.72 3.04
C ARG A 154 21.08 -11.45 3.78
N ALA A 155 20.05 -10.74 3.30
CA ALA A 155 19.55 -9.54 3.97
C ALA A 155 18.95 -9.87 5.35
N MET A 156 18.16 -10.93 5.44
CA MET A 156 17.52 -11.38 6.68
C MET A 156 18.53 -11.88 7.71
N ASP A 157 19.46 -12.74 7.30
CA ASP A 157 20.49 -13.31 8.18
C ASP A 157 21.41 -12.24 8.79
N ASN A 158 21.60 -11.13 8.05
CA ASN A 158 22.43 -10.00 8.48
C ASN A 158 21.63 -8.87 9.13
N LYS A 159 20.32 -9.04 9.37
CA LYS A 159 19.46 -8.07 10.08
C LYS A 159 19.54 -6.65 9.49
N CYS A 160 19.51 -6.56 8.16
CA CYS A 160 19.61 -5.28 7.49
C CYS A 160 18.48 -4.32 7.88
N ALA A 161 18.81 -3.03 7.98
CA ALA A 161 17.89 -1.97 8.35
C ALA A 161 17.91 -0.85 7.31
N GLY A 162 16.72 -0.47 6.83
CA GLY A 162 16.57 0.50 5.76
C GLY A 162 17.18 0.03 4.44
N ASP A 163 17.64 0.99 3.63
CA ASP A 163 18.19 0.76 2.30
C ASP A 163 19.70 0.44 2.30
N ARG A 164 20.36 0.46 3.47
CA ARG A 164 21.80 0.21 3.62
C ARG A 164 22.04 -1.16 4.23
N CYS A 165 22.33 -2.14 3.37
CA CYS A 165 22.55 -3.53 3.76
C CYS A 165 23.91 -4.00 3.25
N ALA A 166 24.88 -4.17 4.15
CA ALA A 166 26.26 -4.55 3.82
C ALA A 166 26.40 -5.78 2.89
N PRO A 167 25.63 -6.88 3.05
CA PRO A 167 25.74 -8.02 2.14
C PRO A 167 25.08 -7.79 0.77
N LEU A 168 24.33 -6.71 0.56
CA LEU A 168 23.64 -6.44 -0.70
C LEU A 168 24.37 -5.42 -1.55
N GLN A 169 24.34 -5.64 -2.86
CA GLN A 169 24.75 -4.62 -3.82
C GLN A 169 23.65 -3.56 -3.90
N ARG A 170 24.03 -2.31 -3.61
CA ARG A 170 23.16 -1.14 -3.72
C ARG A 170 23.66 -0.26 -4.88
N GLN A 171 22.73 0.26 -5.67
CA GLN A 171 23.02 1.30 -6.66
C GLN A 171 22.94 2.69 -6.01
N SER A 172 23.53 3.72 -6.63
CA SER A 172 23.41 5.08 -6.08
C SER A 172 21.98 5.59 -6.20
N ASP A 173 21.60 6.56 -5.36
CA ASP A 173 20.26 7.16 -5.41
C ASP A 173 20.04 7.86 -6.76
N ALA A 174 21.10 8.48 -7.29
CA ALA A 174 21.09 9.10 -8.62
C ALA A 174 20.79 8.08 -9.73
N ASP A 175 21.45 6.90 -9.69
CA ASP A 175 21.21 5.84 -10.69
C ASP A 175 19.79 5.26 -10.56
N ALA A 176 19.29 5.13 -9.33
CA ALA A 176 17.91 4.68 -9.09
C ALA A 176 16.88 5.64 -9.66
N ILE A 177 17.06 6.95 -9.41
CA ILE A 177 16.17 8.00 -9.92
C ILE A 177 16.25 8.11 -11.45
N ALA A 178 17.43 7.88 -12.04
CA ALA A 178 17.61 7.91 -13.48
C ALA A 178 16.92 6.74 -14.22
N CYS A 179 16.56 5.66 -13.51
CA CYS A 179 15.84 4.52 -14.06
C CYS A 179 14.37 4.90 -14.36
N THR A 180 14.17 5.52 -15.52
CA THR A 180 12.85 5.97 -15.98
C THR A 180 12.32 5.06 -17.08
N LYS A 181 10.99 4.85 -17.09
CA LYS A 181 10.30 4.16 -18.18
C LYS A 181 9.46 5.20 -18.94
N PRO A 182 9.53 5.26 -20.28
CA PRO A 182 8.63 6.13 -21.03
C PRO A 182 7.18 5.70 -20.83
N GLN A 183 6.26 6.65 -20.94
CA GLN A 183 4.82 6.38 -20.87
C GLN A 183 4.43 5.28 -21.86
N SER A 184 3.93 4.16 -21.34
CA SER A 184 3.56 2.98 -22.16
C SER A 184 2.15 3.07 -22.73
N ALA A 185 1.25 3.78 -22.07
CA ALA A 185 -0.12 4.05 -22.54
C ALA A 185 -0.27 5.54 -22.80
N LYS A 186 -0.32 5.94 -24.08
CA LYS A 186 -0.49 7.33 -24.49
C LYS A 186 -1.98 7.65 -24.52
N GLU A 187 -2.45 8.33 -23.49
CA GLU A 187 -3.84 8.78 -23.36
C GLU A 187 -3.86 10.29 -23.20
N ALA A 188 -4.97 10.92 -23.58
CA ALA A 188 -5.21 12.32 -23.27
C ALA A 188 -5.44 12.43 -21.77
N ILE A 189 -4.37 12.71 -21.02
CA ILE A 189 -4.39 12.82 -19.54
C ILE A 189 -4.85 14.21 -19.06
N GLY A 190 -5.41 15.01 -19.97
CA GLY A 190 -5.97 16.30 -19.64
C GLY A 190 -4.96 17.45 -19.59
N ASP A 191 -4.24 17.67 -20.70
CA ASP A 191 -3.69 19.01 -20.98
C ASP A 191 -4.82 20.06 -21.06
N ASP A 192 -6.07 19.60 -21.23
CA ASP A 192 -7.35 20.32 -21.12
C ASP A 192 -8.35 19.57 -20.21
N TRP A 193 -9.50 20.18 -19.88
CA TRP A 193 -10.57 19.54 -19.11
C TRP A 193 -11.14 18.30 -19.81
N LEU A 194 -11.19 17.18 -19.08
CA LEU A 194 -11.80 15.93 -19.55
C LEU A 194 -13.27 15.85 -19.08
N PRO A 195 -14.19 15.35 -19.94
CA PRO A 195 -15.61 15.21 -19.56
C PRO A 195 -15.86 14.05 -18.60
N THR A 196 -14.99 13.03 -18.61
CA THR A 196 -15.01 11.88 -17.70
C THR A 196 -13.57 11.47 -17.37
N ILE A 197 -13.39 10.75 -16.25
CA ILE A 197 -12.08 10.21 -15.88
C ILE A 197 -11.67 9.15 -16.92
N PRO A 198 -10.41 9.14 -17.40
CA PRO A 198 -9.91 8.08 -18.27
C PRO A 198 -10.22 6.69 -17.70
N GLY A 199 -10.77 5.81 -18.54
CA GLY A 199 -11.19 4.46 -18.13
C GLY A 199 -12.61 4.33 -17.56
N GLN A 200 -13.37 5.43 -17.45
CA GLN A 200 -14.79 5.41 -17.00
C GLN A 200 -15.81 5.72 -18.10
N GLN A 201 -15.47 5.44 -19.37
CA GLN A 201 -16.40 5.57 -20.51
C GLN A 201 -17.25 4.32 -20.74
#